data_AF-A0A354P4B0-F1
#
_entry.id   AF-A0A354P4B0-F1
#
_cell.length_a   1.000
_cell.length_b   1.000
_cell.length_c   1.000
_cell.angle_alpha   90.00
_cell.angle_beta   90.00
_cell.angle_gamma   90.00
#
_symmetry.space_group_name_H-M   'P 1'
#
loop_
_entity.id
_entity.type
_entity.pdbx_description
1 polymer ?
#
loop_
_entity_poly.entity_id
_entity_poly.type
_entity_poly.pdbx_seq_one_letter_code
_entity_poly.pdbx_strand_id
1 'polypeptide(L)'
;MGDGYWLDPKTDQFWKVTTHDAWILNPDNARVVGISSSEHQRLMMLNPVRDVDEIRLAGIRAGLVRIRSYHDRISVQFAVSRPLVSEVLRSIFALLDNVESYKDTPIDIDNLETGDSERVSLRHLGTRLDFKQGIFKQGKDNDDSSMNA
;
A
#
# COMPACT_ATOMS: atom_id res chain seq x y z
N MET A 1 -1.30 19.60 1.94
CA MET A 1 -1.25 18.14 1.73
C MET A 1 0.16 17.78 1.29
N GLY A 2 0.74 16.70 1.82
CA GLY A 2 2.07 16.23 1.42
C GLY A 2 2.05 15.44 0.12
N ASP A 3 3.20 14.86 -0.22
CA ASP A 3 3.38 14.08 -1.43
C ASP A 3 2.50 12.83 -1.49
N GLY A 4 2.04 12.47 -2.69
CA GLY A 4 1.37 11.20 -2.96
C GLY A 4 2.18 10.39 -3.97
N TYR A 5 2.22 9.07 -3.78
CA TYR A 5 2.84 8.13 -4.72
C TYR A 5 1.93 6.93 -4.99
N TRP A 6 1.95 6.46 -6.22
CA TRP A 6 1.67 5.06 -6.56
C TRP A 6 3.02 4.35 -6.75
N LEU A 7 3.18 3.18 -6.15
CA LEU A 7 4.35 2.32 -6.30
C LEU A 7 3.91 0.96 -6.82
N ASP A 8 4.55 0.46 -7.87
CA ASP A 8 4.45 -0.92 -8.31
C ASP A 8 5.62 -1.72 -7.70
N PRO A 9 5.39 -2.56 -6.69
CA PRO A 9 6.44 -3.30 -6.00
C PRO A 9 7.04 -4.43 -6.86
N LYS A 10 6.41 -4.81 -7.99
CA LYS A 10 6.94 -5.85 -8.89
C LYS A 10 8.05 -5.33 -9.79
N THR A 11 8.01 -4.03 -10.08
CA THR A 11 8.92 -3.37 -11.03
C THR A 11 9.76 -2.28 -10.37
N ASP A 12 9.55 -2.01 -9.08
CA ASP A 12 10.09 -0.88 -8.32
C ASP A 12 9.82 0.49 -8.96
N GLN A 13 8.85 0.58 -9.88
CA GLN A 13 8.45 1.82 -10.52
C GLN A 13 7.50 2.59 -9.60
N PHE A 14 7.65 3.91 -9.58
CA PHE A 14 6.76 4.78 -8.82
C PHE A 14 6.39 6.04 -9.60
N TRP A 15 5.20 6.56 -9.31
CA TRP A 15 4.67 7.77 -9.90
C TRP A 15 4.26 8.73 -8.79
N LYS A 16 4.84 9.93 -8.80
CA LYS A 16 4.40 11.01 -7.93
C LYS A 16 3.07 11.57 -8.43
N VAL A 17 2.08 11.66 -7.54
CA VAL A 17 0.71 12.03 -7.88
C VAL A 17 0.14 13.08 -6.94
N THR A 18 -0.65 14.00 -7.49
CA THR A 18 -1.42 14.98 -6.71
C THR A 18 -2.63 14.30 -6.04
N THR A 19 -3.38 13.52 -6.83
CA THR A 19 -4.58 12.77 -6.44
C THR A 19 -4.48 11.35 -6.99
N HIS A 20 -4.50 10.37 -6.11
CA HIS A 20 -4.39 8.95 -6.47
C HIS A 20 -5.51 8.49 -7.40
N ASP A 21 -6.73 8.92 -7.10
CA ASP A 21 -7.96 8.62 -7.83
C ASP A 21 -7.92 9.17 -9.27
N ALA A 22 -7.72 10.48 -9.46
CA ALA A 22 -7.61 11.05 -10.81
C ALA A 22 -6.48 10.42 -11.66
N TRP A 23 -5.39 9.97 -11.03
CA TRP A 23 -4.31 9.27 -11.74
C TRP A 23 -4.77 7.93 -12.31
N ILE A 24 -5.56 7.16 -11.55
CA ILE A 24 -6.15 5.87 -11.98
C ILE A 24 -7.22 6.08 -13.06
N LEU A 25 -7.98 7.17 -12.99
CA LEU A 25 -8.98 7.49 -14.02
C LEU A 25 -8.36 7.87 -15.38
N ASN A 26 -7.06 8.19 -15.44
CA ASN A 26 -6.38 8.38 -16.71
C ASN A 26 -6.18 7.01 -17.41
N PRO A 27 -6.63 6.84 -18.67
CA PRO A 27 -6.59 5.56 -19.38
C PRO A 27 -5.17 5.06 -19.68
N ASP A 28 -4.21 5.96 -19.88
CA ASP A 28 -2.82 5.57 -20.14
C ASP A 28 -2.17 5.01 -18.88
N ASN A 29 -2.41 5.66 -17.74
CA ASN A 29 -1.93 5.21 -16.44
C ASN A 29 -2.56 3.88 -16.02
N ALA A 30 -3.89 3.75 -16.17
CA ALA A 30 -4.62 2.52 -15.87
C ALA A 30 -4.05 1.32 -16.65
N ARG A 31 -3.74 1.52 -17.93
CA ARG A 31 -3.13 0.53 -18.80
C ARG A 31 -1.71 0.16 -18.37
N VAL A 32 -0.89 1.14 -17.96
CA VAL A 32 0.48 0.89 -17.45
C VAL A 32 0.47 -0.06 -16.26
N VAL A 33 -0.51 0.07 -15.37
CA VAL A 33 -0.60 -0.74 -14.13
C VAL A 33 -1.48 -1.98 -14.28
N GLY A 34 -1.90 -2.31 -15.50
CA GLY A 34 -2.63 -3.55 -15.79
C GLY A 34 -4.12 -3.54 -15.42
N ILE A 35 -4.74 -2.38 -15.21
CA ILE A 35 -6.20 -2.29 -15.09
C ILE A 35 -6.81 -2.54 -16.48
N SER A 36 -7.73 -3.51 -16.56
CA SER A 36 -8.37 -3.87 -17.82
C SER A 36 -9.25 -2.73 -18.35
N SER A 37 -9.43 -2.65 -19.67
CA SER A 37 -10.28 -1.63 -20.29
C SER A 37 -11.72 -1.66 -19.77
N SER A 38 -12.26 -2.84 -19.47
CA SER A 38 -13.62 -2.99 -18.93
C SER A 38 -13.73 -2.45 -17.50
N GLU A 39 -12.73 -2.72 -16.66
CA GLU A 39 -12.69 -2.18 -15.30
C GLU A 39 -12.47 -0.67 -15.32
N HIS A 40 -11.59 -0.17 -16.18
CA HIS A 40 -11.39 1.28 -16.35
C HIS A 40 -12.67 1.99 -16.79
N GLN A 41 -13.40 1.44 -17.77
CA GLN A 41 -14.72 1.95 -18.16
C GLN A 41 -15.71 1.97 -17.00
N ARG A 42 -15.72 0.93 -16.16
CA ARG A 42 -16.54 0.88 -14.94
C ARG A 42 -16.19 2.01 -13.97
N LEU A 43 -14.89 2.23 -13.72
CA LEU A 43 -14.42 3.30 -12.84
C LEU A 43 -14.77 4.69 -13.37
N MET A 44 -14.74 4.90 -14.69
CA MET A 44 -15.12 6.17 -15.32
C MET A 44 -16.62 6.50 -15.20
N MET A 45 -17.47 5.52 -14.87
CA MET A 45 -18.89 5.74 -14.58
C MET A 45 -19.18 6.12 -13.11
N LEU A 46 -18.19 5.98 -12.23
CA LEU A 46 -18.32 6.34 -10.82
C LEU A 46 -18.30 7.86 -10.64
N ASN A 47 -18.88 8.34 -9.54
CA ASN A 47 -18.79 9.74 -9.16
C ASN A 47 -17.40 10.00 -8.54
N PRO A 48 -16.53 10.80 -9.19
CA PRO A 48 -15.14 10.97 -8.75
C PRO A 48 -15.00 11.73 -7.42
N VAL A 49 -16.08 12.28 -6.87
CA VAL A 49 -16.08 12.97 -5.57
C VAL A 49 -16.61 12.06 -4.46
N ARG A 50 -17.56 11.16 -4.76
CA ARG A 50 -18.19 10.28 -3.76
C ARG A 50 -17.53 8.91 -3.68
N ASP A 51 -17.04 8.40 -4.80
CA ASP A 51 -16.59 7.01 -4.94
C ASP A 51 -15.04 6.93 -4.98
N VAL A 52 -14.40 7.92 -4.36
CA VAL A 52 -12.94 8.10 -4.35
C VAL A 52 -12.21 6.87 -3.80
N ASP A 53 -12.75 6.26 -2.75
CA ASP A 53 -12.13 5.08 -2.13
C ASP A 53 -12.27 3.85 -3.04
N GLU A 54 -13.37 3.71 -3.76
CA GLU A 54 -13.53 2.63 -4.73
C GLU A 54 -12.51 2.72 -5.86
N ILE A 55 -12.27 3.93 -6.39
CA ILE A 55 -11.25 4.17 -7.42
C ILE A 55 -9.84 3.84 -6.89
N ARG A 56 -9.52 4.23 -5.66
CA ARG A 56 -8.23 3.94 -5.03
C ARG A 56 -8.05 2.44 -4.79
N LEU A 57 -9.09 1.77 -4.33
CA LEU A 57 -9.07 0.32 -4.11
C LEU A 57 -8.85 -0.44 -5.42
N ALA A 58 -9.33 0.06 -6.56
CA ALA A 58 -9.04 -0.54 -7.85
C ALA A 58 -7.53 -0.51 -8.17
N GLY A 59 -6.85 0.61 -7.91
CA GLY A 59 -5.38 0.68 -8.03
C GLY A 59 -4.66 -0.29 -7.10
N ILE A 60 -5.10 -0.39 -5.84
CA ILE A 60 -4.53 -1.33 -4.87
C ILE A 60 -4.74 -2.79 -5.29
N ARG A 61 -5.93 -3.13 -5.78
CA ARG A 61 -6.26 -4.47 -6.30
C ARG A 61 -5.49 -4.82 -7.57
N ALA A 62 -5.06 -3.83 -8.34
CA ALA A 62 -4.13 -4.03 -9.46
C ALA A 62 -2.69 -4.34 -9.01
N GLY A 63 -2.43 -4.31 -7.70
CA GLY A 63 -1.12 -4.62 -7.10
C GLY A 63 -0.29 -3.40 -6.76
N LEU A 64 -0.84 -2.19 -6.86
CA LEU A 64 -0.13 -0.97 -6.48
C LEU A 64 -0.14 -0.75 -4.98
N VAL A 65 0.91 -0.13 -4.48
CA VAL A 65 0.99 0.45 -3.15
C VAL A 65 0.63 1.92 -3.22
N ARG A 66 -0.38 2.32 -2.45
CA ARG A 66 -0.75 3.71 -2.25
C ARG A 66 0.07 4.30 -1.11
N ILE A 67 0.79 5.39 -1.37
CA ILE A 67 1.54 6.12 -0.34
C ILE A 67 1.09 7.58 -0.30
N ARG A 68 0.81 8.11 0.90
CA ARG A 68 0.45 9.52 1.09
C ARG A 68 1.12 10.09 2.33
N SER A 69 1.89 11.15 2.13
CA SER A 69 2.45 11.94 3.23
C SER A 69 1.43 12.96 3.73
N TYR A 70 1.33 13.01 5.05
CA TYR A 70 0.63 14.02 5.84
C TYR A 70 1.66 14.79 6.66
N HIS A 71 1.20 15.80 7.42
CA HIS A 71 2.09 16.64 8.21
C HIS A 71 2.84 15.85 9.30
N ASP A 72 2.21 14.83 9.86
CA ASP A 72 2.65 14.10 11.06
C ASP A 72 2.86 12.59 10.84
N ARG A 73 2.60 12.10 9.61
CA ARG A 73 2.70 10.67 9.27
C ARG A 73 2.76 10.41 7.77
N ILE A 74 3.09 9.18 7.41
CA ILE A 74 2.94 8.62 6.07
C ILE A 74 1.93 7.49 6.17
N SER A 75 0.90 7.49 5.31
CA SER A 75 -0.02 6.36 5.16
C SER A 75 0.41 5.51 3.96
N VAL A 76 0.50 4.21 4.17
CA VAL A 76 0.85 3.21 3.16
C VAL A 76 -0.23 2.15 3.13
N GLN A 77 -0.82 1.90 1.97
CA GLN A 77 -1.90 0.92 1.81
C GLN A 77 -1.61 0.03 0.61
N PHE A 78 -1.75 -1.28 0.78
CA PHE A 78 -1.60 -2.28 -0.28
C PHE A 78 -2.49 -3.50 0.01
N ALA A 79 -2.60 -4.43 -0.93
CA ALA A 79 -3.32 -5.68 -0.75
C ALA A 79 -2.49 -6.84 -1.31
N VAL A 80 -1.78 -7.56 -0.43
CA VAL A 80 -1.04 -8.78 -0.82
C VAL A 80 -1.15 -9.86 0.24
N SER A 81 -1.00 -11.12 -0.17
CA SER A 81 -0.94 -12.24 0.76
C SER A 81 0.33 -12.20 1.63
N ARG A 82 0.29 -12.82 2.82
CA ARG A 82 1.40 -12.81 3.80
C ARG A 82 2.79 -13.13 3.20
N PRO A 83 2.96 -14.12 2.30
CA PRO A 83 4.26 -14.43 1.71
C PRO A 83 4.90 -13.28 0.94
N LEU A 84 4.10 -12.39 0.35
CA LEU A 84 4.57 -11.29 -0.50
C LEU A 84 4.82 -9.99 0.29
N VAL A 85 4.37 -9.91 1.54
CA VAL A 85 4.46 -8.70 2.37
C VAL A 85 5.90 -8.20 2.49
N SER A 86 6.87 -9.09 2.69
CA SER A 86 8.27 -8.68 2.87
C SER A 86 8.86 -8.01 1.62
N GLU A 87 8.48 -8.46 0.43
CA GLU A 87 8.91 -7.88 -0.85
C GLU A 87 8.33 -6.49 -1.06
N VAL A 88 7.03 -6.35 -0.80
CA VAL A 88 6.32 -5.06 -0.87
C VAL A 88 6.93 -4.05 0.11
N LEU A 89 7.20 -4.46 1.34
CA LEU A 89 7.81 -3.61 2.37
C LEU A 89 9.23 -3.17 2.00
N ARG A 90 10.03 -4.01 1.32
CA ARG A 90 11.35 -3.62 0.81
C ARG A 90 11.23 -2.52 -0.25
N SER A 91 10.28 -2.66 -1.17
CA SER A 91 10.02 -1.67 -2.22
C SER A 91 9.57 -0.33 -1.62
N ILE A 92 8.68 -0.38 -0.61
CA ILE A 92 8.24 0.80 0.14
C ILE A 92 9.43 1.48 0.84
N PHE A 93 10.26 0.69 1.53
CA PHE A 93 11.44 1.20 2.21
C PHE A 93 12.39 1.87 1.22
N ALA A 94 12.73 1.22 0.10
CA ALA A 94 13.62 1.77 -0.91
C ALA A 94 13.12 3.11 -1.49
N LEU A 95 11.82 3.25 -1.72
CA LEU A 95 11.24 4.52 -2.16
C LEU A 95 11.37 5.62 -1.09
N LEU A 96 10.98 5.32 0.15
CA LEU A 96 10.92 6.31 1.22
C LEU A 96 12.30 6.67 1.79
N ASP A 97 13.26 5.76 1.75
CA ASP A 97 14.60 5.94 2.36
C ASP A 97 15.41 7.04 1.67
N ASN A 98 15.05 7.39 0.43
CA ASN A 98 15.65 8.48 -0.32
C ASN A 98 15.18 9.88 0.12
N VAL A 99 14.25 9.96 1.08
CA VAL A 99 13.68 11.23 1.56
C VAL A 99 14.06 11.46 3.02
N GLU A 100 15.01 12.36 3.26
CA GLU A 100 15.57 12.59 4.60
C GLU A 100 14.50 12.96 5.64
N SER A 101 13.50 13.76 5.26
CA SER A 101 12.40 14.13 6.16
C SER A 101 11.51 12.96 6.60
N TYR A 102 11.61 11.79 5.96
CA TYR A 102 10.78 10.62 6.26
C TYR A 102 11.40 9.66 7.27
N LYS A 103 12.70 9.79 7.60
CA LYS A 103 13.44 8.82 8.42
C LYS A 103 12.82 8.54 9.78
N ASP A 104 12.37 9.59 10.46
CA ASP A 104 11.76 9.50 11.79
C ASP A 104 10.24 9.78 11.77
N THR A 105 9.66 9.99 10.58
CA THR A 105 8.21 10.17 10.42
C THR A 105 7.50 8.84 10.64
N PRO A 106 6.43 8.78 11.48
CA PRO A 106 5.62 7.57 11.64
C PRO A 106 4.96 7.15 10.33
N ILE A 107 5.02 5.86 10.03
CA ILE A 107 4.39 5.22 8.88
C ILE A 107 3.27 4.32 9.40
N ASP A 108 2.04 4.63 9.01
CA ASP A 108 0.87 3.77 9.18
C ASP A 108 0.80 2.84 7.96
N ILE A 109 1.00 1.54 8.16
CA ILE A 109 1.04 0.52 7.11
C ILE A 109 -0.17 -0.39 7.24
N ASP A 110 -1.01 -0.42 6.20
CA ASP A 110 -2.21 -1.26 6.12
C ASP A 110 -2.11 -2.26 4.97
N ASN A 111 -2.25 -3.55 5.30
CA ASN A 111 -2.46 -4.61 4.31
C ASN A 111 -3.94 -4.98 4.25
N LEU A 112 -4.64 -4.47 3.24
CA LEU A 112 -6.08 -4.62 3.07
C LEU A 112 -6.50 -6.06 2.73
N GLU A 113 -5.58 -6.88 2.22
CA GLU A 113 -5.83 -8.30 1.92
C GLU A 113 -5.93 -9.12 3.21
N THR A 114 -5.03 -8.88 4.17
CA THR A 114 -4.97 -9.64 5.43
C THR A 114 -5.68 -8.95 6.58
N GLY A 115 -6.03 -7.67 6.44
CA GLY A 115 -6.56 -6.83 7.50
C GLY A 115 -5.53 -6.42 8.56
N ASP A 116 -4.23 -6.66 8.31
CA ASP A 116 -3.19 -6.29 9.25
C ASP A 116 -2.85 -4.79 9.14
N SER A 117 -2.66 -4.15 10.29
CA SER A 117 -2.19 -2.76 10.40
C SER A 117 -1.07 -2.65 11.43
N GLU A 118 -0.05 -1.86 11.14
CA GLU A 118 1.06 -1.56 12.05
C GLU A 118 1.49 -0.10 11.88
N ARG A 119 1.95 0.51 12.98
CA ARG A 119 2.58 1.84 12.97
C ARG A 119 4.05 1.74 13.32
N VAL A 120 4.94 2.20 12.44
CA VAL A 120 6.39 2.04 12.57
C VAL A 120 7.12 3.25 11.97
N SER A 121 8.32 3.61 12.45
CA SER A 121 9.16 4.62 11.76
C SER A 121 9.89 4.00 10.57
N LEU A 122 10.34 4.80 9.61
CA LEU A 122 11.12 4.31 8.48
C LEU A 122 12.42 3.61 8.93
N ARG A 123 13.10 4.19 9.94
CA ARG A 123 14.30 3.58 10.56
C ARG A 123 14.01 2.18 11.13
N HIS A 124 12.93 2.02 11.89
CA HIS A 124 12.56 0.72 12.46
C HIS A 124 12.09 -0.28 11.39
N LEU A 125 11.42 0.19 10.34
CA LEU A 125 11.07 -0.61 9.18
C LEU A 125 12.33 -1.20 8.53
N GLY A 126 13.34 -0.36 8.24
CA GLY A 126 14.64 -0.81 7.71
C GLY A 126 15.31 -1.87 8.58
N THR A 127 15.41 -1.61 9.89
CA THR A 127 15.97 -2.57 10.85
C THR A 127 15.23 -3.91 10.82
N ARG A 128 13.88 -3.93 10.84
CA ARG A 128 13.12 -5.19 10.77
C ARG A 128 13.38 -5.96 9.47
N LEU A 129 13.49 -5.26 8.33
CA LEU A 129 13.76 -5.86 7.03
C LEU A 129 15.16 -6.47 6.94
N ASP A 130 16.17 -5.85 7.57
CA ASP A 130 17.54 -6.36 7.64
C ASP A 130 17.62 -7.65 8.47
N PHE A 131 16.89 -7.70 9.59
CA PHE A 131 16.84 -8.87 10.47
C PHE A 131 15.78 -9.91 10.10
N LYS A 132 15.09 -9.74 8.96
CA LYS A 132 13.99 -10.62 8.51
C LYS A 132 12.89 -10.81 9.56
N GLN A 133 12.62 -9.77 10.36
CA GLN A 133 11.56 -9.77 11.36
C GLN A 133 10.23 -9.39 10.71
N GLY A 134 9.17 -10.12 11.04
CA GLY A 134 7.81 -9.77 10.60
C GLY A 134 7.39 -8.39 11.14
N ILE A 135 6.62 -7.65 10.35
CA ILE A 135 6.10 -6.33 10.75
C ILE A 135 4.76 -6.44 11.43
N PHE A 136 3.88 -7.26 10.88
CA PHE A 136 2.59 -7.54 11.47
C PHE A 136 2.75 -8.61 12.55
N LYS A 137 2.05 -8.43 13.67
CA LYS A 137 1.94 -9.47 14.69
C LYS A 137 1.33 -10.70 14.02
N GLN A 138 1.95 -11.86 14.20
CA GLN A 138 1.26 -13.11 13.88
C GLN A 138 -0.05 -13.09 14.68
N GLY A 139 -1.19 -13.08 13.98
CA GLY A 139 -2.47 -13.31 14.63
C GLY A 139 -2.33 -14.58 15.47
N LYS A 140 -2.93 -14.60 16.65
CA LYS A 140 -3.16 -15.86 17.34
C LYS A 140 -3.88 -16.74 16.33
N ASP A 141 -3.20 -17.72 15.75
CA ASP A 141 -3.87 -18.87 15.20
C ASP A 141 -4.80 -19.33 16.31
N ASN A 142 -6.09 -19.48 15.99
CA ASN A 142 -7.05 -20.03 16.92
C ASN A 142 -6.55 -21.42 17.30
N ASP A 143 -5.87 -21.45 18.44
CA ASP A 143 -5.62 -22.63 19.24
C ASP A 143 -6.98 -23.02 19.83
N ASP A 144 -7.87 -23.49 18.94
CA ASP A 144 -9.14 -24.06 19.30
C ASP A 144 -8.82 -25.46 19.82
N SER A 145 -8.30 -25.46 21.05
CA SER A 145 -8.35 -26.56 21.98
C SER A 145 -9.80 -27.00 22.15
N SER A 146 -10.31 -27.77 21.20
CA SER A 146 -11.43 -28.67 21.41
C SER A 146 -10.87 -29.99 21.93
N MET A 147 -10.50 -29.96 23.22
CA MET A 147 -10.81 -31.09 24.08
C MET A 147 -12.32 -31.34 23.97
N ASN A 148 -12.70 -32.52 23.48
CA ASN A 148 -13.73 -33.40 24.08
C ASN A 148 -14.16 -34.48 23.07
N ALA A 149 -13.61 -35.68 23.22
CA ALA A 149 -14.36 -36.91 23.54
C ALA A 149 -13.38 -38.08 23.69
#